data_AF-A0A024VC63-F1
#
_entry.id   AF-A0A024VC63-F1
#
_cell.length_a   1.000
_cell.length_b   1.000
_cell.length_c   1.000
_cell.angle_alpha   90.00
_cell.angle_beta   90.00
_cell.angle_gamma   90.00
#
_symmetry.space_group_name_H-M   'P 1'
#
loop_
_entity.id
_entity.type
_entity.pdbx_description
1 polymer ?
#
loop_
_entity_poly.entity_id
_entity_poly.type
_entity_poly.pdbx_seq_one_letter_code
_entity_poly.pdbx_strand_id
1 'polypeptide(L)'
;MSLKEYCRERIFNVINKITEKSRYVIMIVDLNSYKILSLLCKNEELLERGVSLIELINCERDNLEDFDCIYFLSSNIQSVDIMINDFKDEKCAKYKNIHILFTSNISKDNQILDLIASNNFILKRIKSCACINLHFFAYESRIFYFHNSLSLFNYFPLINNDILSQISSILLSVCSCIKILNCAGPFHTFFIIP
;
A
#
# COMPACT_ATOMS: atom_id res chain seq x y z
N MET A 1 20.31 -4.19 11.72
CA MET A 1 19.44 -4.46 10.56
C MET A 1 19.57 -3.32 9.57
N SER A 2 19.58 -3.65 8.27
CA SER A 2 19.57 -2.66 7.20
C SER A 2 18.20 -2.00 7.02
N LEU A 3 18.13 -0.82 6.40
CA LEU A 3 16.85 -0.17 6.09
C LEU A 3 15.94 -1.07 5.25
N LYS A 4 16.54 -1.78 4.28
CA LYS A 4 15.83 -2.78 3.46
C LYS A 4 15.23 -3.89 4.31
N GLU A 5 15.99 -4.45 5.25
CA GLU A 5 15.49 -5.50 6.14
C GLU A 5 14.30 -5.02 6.97
N TYR A 6 14.36 -3.82 7.56
CA TYR A 6 13.25 -3.27 8.33
C TYR A 6 11.97 -3.11 7.50
N CYS A 7 12.10 -2.57 6.28
CA CYS A 7 10.97 -2.39 5.38
C CYS A 7 10.40 -3.76 4.94
N ARG A 8 11.29 -4.70 4.62
CA ARG A 8 10.94 -6.05 4.19
C ARG A 8 10.20 -6.82 5.29
N GLU A 9 10.70 -6.82 6.52
CA GLU A 9 10.02 -7.43 7.66
C GLU A 9 8.63 -6.83 7.90
N ARG A 10 8.49 -5.51 7.75
CA ARG A 10 7.21 -4.83 7.93
C ARG A 10 6.17 -5.30 6.91
N ILE A 11 6.54 -5.45 5.64
CA ILE A 11 5.66 -5.97 4.58
C ILE A 11 5.31 -7.43 4.86
N PHE A 12 6.30 -8.29 5.10
CA PHE A 12 6.06 -9.72 5.31
C PHE A 12 5.23 -9.99 6.56
N ASN A 13 5.40 -9.21 7.64
CA ASN A 13 4.57 -9.33 8.83
C ASN A 13 3.08 -9.05 8.55
N VAL A 14 2.78 -8.15 7.61
CA VAL A 14 1.38 -7.86 7.23
C VAL A 14 0.85 -8.97 6.31
N ILE A 15 1.64 -9.41 5.34
CA ILE A 15 1.24 -10.48 4.40
C ILE A 15 0.99 -11.78 5.15
N ASN A 16 1.89 -12.20 6.04
CA ASN A 16 1.75 -13.42 6.82
C ASN A 16 0.45 -13.43 7.65
N LYS A 17 0.09 -12.31 8.28
CA LYS A 17 -1.17 -12.20 9.04
C LYS A 17 -2.42 -12.39 8.19
N ILE A 18 -2.34 -12.10 6.89
CA ILE A 18 -3.44 -12.26 5.95
C ILE A 18 -3.44 -13.70 5.41
N THR A 19 -2.29 -14.22 4.99
CA THR A 19 -2.17 -15.58 4.42
C THR A 19 -2.37 -16.68 5.46
N GLU A 20 -2.16 -16.42 6.75
CA GLU A 20 -2.56 -17.33 7.84
C GLU A 20 -4.07 -17.55 7.91
N LYS A 21 -4.88 -16.57 7.49
CA LYS A 21 -6.35 -16.64 7.52
C LYS A 21 -6.96 -17.10 6.21
N SER A 22 -6.25 -16.86 5.10
CA SER A 22 -6.75 -17.06 3.75
C SER A 22 -5.83 -17.99 2.97
N ARG A 23 -6.38 -19.10 2.46
CA ARG A 23 -5.60 -20.15 1.77
C ARG A 23 -5.17 -19.76 0.36
N TYR A 24 -5.98 -18.97 -0.33
CA TYR A 24 -5.73 -18.55 -1.72
C TYR A 24 -5.78 -17.02 -1.79
N VAL A 25 -4.61 -16.41 -1.97
CA VAL A 25 -4.46 -14.95 -1.91
C VAL A 25 -3.82 -14.43 -3.18
N ILE A 26 -4.43 -13.44 -3.81
CA ILE A 26 -3.88 -12.71 -4.96
C ILE A 26 -3.41 -11.35 -4.47
N MET A 27 -2.30 -10.86 -4.98
CA MET A 27 -1.79 -9.53 -4.65
C MET A 27 -1.85 -8.61 -5.87
N ILE A 28 -2.57 -7.50 -5.72
CA ILE A 28 -2.75 -6.51 -6.77
C ILE A 28 -1.98 -5.26 -6.41
N VAL A 29 -1.14 -4.83 -7.34
CA VAL A 29 -0.16 -3.77 -7.10
C VAL A 29 -0.31 -2.65 -8.12
N ASP A 30 -0.14 -1.42 -7.67
CA ASP A 30 0.05 -0.28 -8.54
C ASP A 30 1.52 -0.20 -9.01
N LEU A 31 1.81 0.50 -10.11
CA LEU A 31 3.16 0.66 -10.65
C LEU A 31 4.15 1.21 -9.62
N ASN A 32 3.72 2.19 -8.82
CA ASN A 32 4.57 2.80 -7.79
C ASN A 32 4.82 1.84 -6.64
N SER A 33 3.78 1.16 -6.18
CA SER A 33 3.85 0.13 -5.15
C SER A 33 4.70 -1.06 -5.57
N TYR A 34 4.59 -1.48 -6.83
CA TYR A 34 5.38 -2.57 -7.39
C TYR A 34 6.88 -2.25 -7.43
N LYS A 35 7.25 -1.01 -7.76
CA LYS A 35 8.64 -0.55 -7.66
C LYS A 35 9.18 -0.62 -6.22
N ILE A 36 8.34 -0.35 -5.21
CA ILE A 36 8.74 -0.46 -3.80
C ILE A 36 8.97 -1.93 -3.45
N LEU A 37 8.03 -2.81 -3.83
CA LEU A 37 8.15 -4.25 -3.60
C LEU A 37 9.37 -4.85 -4.26
N SER A 38 9.63 -4.53 -5.53
CA SER A 38 10.74 -5.12 -6.29
C SER A 38 12.12 -4.77 -5.73
N LEU A 39 12.25 -3.65 -5.01
CA LEU A 39 13.49 -3.29 -4.31
C LEU A 39 13.69 -4.02 -2.97
N LEU A 40 12.60 -4.47 -2.35
CA LEU A 40 12.59 -5.06 -1.02
C LEU A 40 12.57 -6.58 -1.03
N CYS A 41 11.86 -7.18 -1.97
CA CYS A 41 11.64 -8.63 -2.04
C CYS A 41 11.55 -9.12 -3.48
N LYS A 42 11.93 -10.39 -3.69
CA LYS A 42 11.67 -11.11 -4.94
C LYS A 42 10.26 -11.66 -4.95
N ASN A 43 9.66 -11.82 -6.13
CA ASN A 43 8.33 -12.41 -6.27
C ASN A 43 8.26 -13.84 -5.69
N GLU A 44 9.33 -14.63 -5.85
CA GLU A 44 9.46 -15.98 -5.27
C GLU A 44 9.21 -16.00 -3.75
N GLU A 45 9.78 -15.02 -3.03
CA GLU A 45 9.63 -14.89 -1.58
C GLU A 45 8.18 -14.55 -1.15
N LEU A 46 7.39 -13.94 -2.05
CA LEU A 46 5.96 -13.68 -1.81
C LEU A 46 5.13 -14.94 -2.05
N LEU A 47 5.50 -15.73 -3.08
CA LEU A 47 4.86 -17.01 -3.39
C LEU A 47 5.02 -18.02 -2.25
N GLU A 48 6.23 -18.14 -1.71
CA GLU A 48 6.53 -19.00 -0.56
C GLU A 48 5.72 -18.65 0.70
N ARG A 49 5.26 -17.40 0.81
CA ARG A 49 4.47 -16.90 1.95
C ARG A 49 2.95 -17.01 1.75
N GLY A 50 2.51 -17.63 0.65
CA GLY A 50 1.10 -17.91 0.40
C GLY A 50 0.38 -16.92 -0.51
N VAL A 51 1.10 -15.99 -1.15
CA VAL A 51 0.54 -15.21 -2.27
C VAL A 51 0.60 -16.07 -3.52
N SER A 52 -0.52 -16.39 -4.15
CA SER A 52 -0.55 -17.26 -5.34
C SER A 52 -0.15 -16.53 -6.62
N LEU A 53 -0.52 -15.26 -6.75
CA LEU A 53 -0.34 -14.48 -7.97
C LEU A 53 -0.15 -13.00 -7.64
N ILE A 54 0.69 -12.32 -8.43
CA ILE A 54 0.93 -10.87 -8.33
C ILE A 54 0.60 -10.23 -9.67
N GLU A 55 -0.33 -9.27 -9.69
CA GLU A 55 -0.79 -8.60 -10.91
C GLU A 55 -0.79 -7.07 -10.76
N LEU A 56 -0.63 -6.37 -11.88
CA LEU A 56 -0.77 -4.92 -11.92
C LEU A 56 -2.25 -4.52 -12.02
N ILE A 57 -2.65 -3.49 -11.27
CA ILE A 57 -4.04 -3.00 -11.26
C ILE A 57 -4.51 -2.49 -12.63
N ASN A 58 -3.58 -1.99 -13.45
CA ASN A 58 -3.85 -1.44 -14.78
C ASN A 58 -4.04 -2.50 -15.88
N CYS A 59 -3.72 -3.76 -15.61
CA CYS A 59 -3.90 -4.84 -16.56
C CYS A 59 -5.34 -5.38 -16.52
N GLU A 60 -5.79 -5.94 -17.65
CA GLU A 60 -7.00 -6.77 -17.67
C GLU A 60 -6.73 -8.03 -16.84
N ARG A 61 -7.67 -8.35 -15.95
CA ARG A 61 -7.53 -9.38 -14.92
C ARG A 61 -8.75 -10.28 -14.94
N ASP A 62 -8.52 -11.58 -14.75
CA ASP A 62 -9.58 -12.58 -14.68
C ASP A 62 -10.40 -12.44 -13.39
N ASN A 63 -11.65 -12.87 -13.47
CA ASN A 63 -12.54 -12.91 -12.30
C ASN A 63 -12.21 -14.17 -11.50
N LEU A 64 -11.70 -14.00 -10.29
CA LEU A 64 -11.26 -15.05 -9.39
C LEU A 64 -12.05 -14.97 -8.07
N GLU A 65 -13.34 -15.27 -8.17
CA GLU A 65 -14.34 -15.11 -7.10
C GLU A 65 -14.06 -15.96 -5.85
N ASP A 66 -13.25 -17.02 -5.96
CA ASP A 66 -12.86 -17.89 -4.84
C ASP A 66 -11.63 -17.39 -4.08
N PHE A 67 -10.90 -16.43 -4.65
CA PHE A 67 -9.64 -15.93 -4.11
C PHE A 67 -9.87 -14.67 -3.27
N ASP A 68 -9.11 -14.55 -2.18
CA ASP A 68 -9.01 -13.29 -1.44
C ASP A 68 -7.94 -12.41 -2.10
N CYS A 69 -8.14 -11.10 -2.08
CA CYS A 69 -7.24 -10.16 -2.75
C CYS A 69 -6.60 -9.17 -1.77
N ILE A 70 -5.27 -9.01 -1.86
CA ILE A 70 -4.50 -7.95 -1.22
C ILE A 70 -4.25 -6.84 -2.24
N TYR A 71 -4.91 -5.70 -2.07
CA TYR A 71 -4.63 -4.48 -2.82
C TYR A 71 -3.51 -3.70 -2.14
N PHE A 72 -2.29 -3.79 -2.67
CA PHE A 72 -1.14 -3.01 -2.23
C PHE A 72 -0.95 -1.79 -3.13
N LEU A 73 -1.63 -0.69 -2.76
CA LEU A 73 -1.83 0.47 -3.63
C LEU A 73 -1.13 1.71 -3.10
N SER A 74 -0.77 2.58 -4.04
CA SER A 74 -0.40 3.95 -3.71
C SER A 74 -1.65 4.74 -3.33
N SER A 75 -1.50 5.80 -2.54
CA SER A 75 -2.62 6.68 -2.15
C SER A 75 -3.03 7.61 -3.31
N ASN A 76 -3.31 7.02 -4.47
CA ASN A 76 -3.74 7.68 -5.69
C ASN A 76 -5.23 7.38 -5.94
N ILE A 77 -6.01 8.42 -6.23
CA ILE A 77 -7.44 8.32 -6.51
C ILE A 77 -7.70 7.40 -7.71
N GLN A 78 -6.87 7.46 -8.76
CA GLN A 78 -7.05 6.62 -9.95
C GLN A 78 -6.97 5.12 -9.64
N SER A 79 -6.00 4.71 -8.82
CA SER A 79 -5.85 3.31 -8.42
C SER A 79 -7.02 2.86 -7.55
N VAL A 80 -7.54 3.74 -6.70
CA VAL A 80 -8.72 3.48 -5.86
C VAL A 80 -9.99 3.36 -6.71
N ASP A 81 -10.16 4.21 -7.72
CA ASP A 81 -11.30 4.14 -8.64
C ASP A 81 -11.31 2.83 -9.43
N ILE A 82 -10.15 2.37 -9.92
CA ILE A 82 -10.04 1.08 -10.61
C ILE A 82 -10.39 -0.06 -9.64
N MET A 83 -9.92 0.00 -8.39
CA MET A 83 -10.28 -0.97 -7.35
C MET A 83 -11.79 -0.96 -7.10
N ILE A 84 -12.43 0.20 -6.97
CA ILE A 84 -13.89 0.31 -6.79
C ILE A 84 -14.63 -0.26 -8.00
N ASN A 85 -14.10 -0.05 -9.20
CA ASN A 85 -14.67 -0.56 -10.44
C ASN A 85 -14.66 -2.09 -10.53
N ASP A 86 -13.72 -2.77 -9.86
CA ASP A 86 -13.69 -4.25 -9.75
C ASP A 86 -14.87 -4.81 -8.92
N PHE A 87 -15.58 -3.96 -8.17
CA PHE A 87 -16.69 -4.32 -7.26
C PHE A 87 -17.97 -3.53 -7.53
N LYS A 88 -18.24 -3.13 -8.78
CA LYS A 88 -19.48 -2.40 -9.12
C LYS A 88 -20.73 -3.20 -8.82
N ASP A 89 -20.72 -4.48 -9.17
CA ASP A 89 -21.87 -5.38 -9.01
C ASP A 89 -21.50 -6.57 -8.12
N GLU A 90 -22.41 -6.96 -7.23
CA GLU A 90 -22.20 -8.09 -6.31
C GLU A 90 -21.99 -9.43 -7.05
N LYS A 91 -22.58 -9.56 -8.25
CA LYS A 91 -22.48 -10.75 -9.12
C LYS A 91 -21.27 -10.76 -10.04
N CYS A 92 -20.59 -9.62 -10.20
CA CYS A 92 -19.43 -9.48 -11.08
C CYS A 92 -18.18 -9.08 -10.28
N ALA A 93 -18.19 -9.32 -8.96
CA ALA A 93 -17.08 -9.00 -8.10
C ALA A 93 -15.88 -9.87 -8.47
N LYS A 94 -14.73 -9.26 -8.79
CA LYS A 94 -13.55 -10.03 -9.21
C LYS A 94 -13.00 -10.98 -8.15
N TYR A 95 -13.20 -10.67 -6.87
CA TYR A 95 -12.58 -11.37 -5.74
C TYR A 95 -13.57 -11.58 -4.59
N LYS A 96 -13.28 -12.56 -3.74
CA LYS A 96 -14.14 -12.94 -2.60
C LYS A 96 -14.16 -11.86 -1.52
N ASN A 97 -13.02 -11.70 -0.85
CA ASN A 97 -12.76 -10.69 0.16
C ASN A 97 -11.56 -9.84 -0.24
N ILE A 98 -11.45 -8.65 0.32
CA ILE A 98 -10.34 -7.74 0.03
C ILE A 98 -9.64 -7.23 1.29
N HIS A 99 -8.33 -7.09 1.16
CA HIS A 99 -7.42 -6.48 2.13
C HIS A 99 -6.75 -5.30 1.46
N ILE A 100 -7.00 -4.09 1.96
CA ILE A 100 -6.47 -2.86 1.38
C ILE A 100 -5.25 -2.43 2.19
N LEU A 101 -4.11 -2.31 1.51
CA LEU A 101 -2.83 -1.92 2.07
C LEU A 101 -2.30 -0.70 1.32
N PHE A 102 -2.32 0.46 1.98
CA PHE A 102 -1.80 1.69 1.39
C PHE A 102 -0.31 1.89 1.69
N THR A 103 0.43 2.37 0.70
CA THR A 103 1.86 2.69 0.85
C THR A 103 2.09 3.91 1.74
N SER A 104 1.24 4.93 1.66
CA SER A 104 1.32 6.15 2.48
C SER A 104 0.07 6.33 3.32
N ASN A 105 0.19 7.17 4.35
CA ASN A 105 -0.96 7.56 5.13
C ASN A 105 -1.96 8.32 4.25
N ILE A 106 -3.24 8.03 4.40
CA ILE A 106 -4.30 8.71 3.67
C ILE A 106 -4.63 9.97 4.47
N SER A 107 -4.30 11.14 3.94
CA SER A 107 -4.75 12.40 4.53
C SER A 107 -6.28 12.47 4.45
N LYS A 108 -6.91 13.06 5.47
CA LYS A 108 -8.38 13.23 5.51
C LYS A 108 -8.90 14.02 4.30
N ASP A 109 -8.06 14.87 3.73
CA ASP A 109 -8.42 15.74 2.60
C ASP A 109 -8.44 14.98 1.25
N ASN A 110 -7.93 13.76 1.18
CA ASN A 110 -7.71 13.07 -0.08
C ASN A 110 -8.96 12.44 -0.70
N GLN A 111 -10.14 12.53 -0.05
CA GLN A 111 -11.44 11.96 -0.49
C GLN A 111 -11.46 10.45 -0.75
N ILE A 112 -10.30 9.76 -0.72
CA ILE A 112 -10.14 8.33 -0.98
C ILE A 112 -11.00 7.49 -0.03
N LEU A 113 -11.00 7.82 1.26
CA LEU A 113 -11.80 7.10 2.25
C LEU A 113 -13.30 7.31 2.00
N ASP A 114 -13.70 8.52 1.61
CA ASP A 114 -15.10 8.83 1.29
C ASP A 114 -15.55 8.10 0.01
N LEU A 115 -14.68 7.99 -0.99
CA LEU A 115 -14.93 7.20 -2.20
C LEU A 115 -15.12 5.72 -1.87
N ILE A 116 -14.26 5.14 -1.03
CA ILE A 116 -14.41 3.75 -0.58
C ILE A 116 -15.70 3.59 0.23
N ALA A 117 -16.01 4.55 1.10
CA ALA A 117 -17.21 4.53 1.93
C ALA A 117 -18.51 4.71 1.13
N SER A 118 -18.45 5.38 -0.03
CA SER A 118 -19.61 5.60 -0.89
C SER A 118 -20.15 4.31 -1.50
N ASN A 119 -19.32 3.27 -1.64
CA ASN A 119 -19.72 2.01 -2.23
C ASN A 119 -19.99 0.95 -1.14
N ASN A 120 -21.27 0.64 -0.92
CA ASN A 120 -21.69 -0.32 0.10
C ASN A 120 -21.28 -1.77 -0.21
N PHE A 121 -21.07 -2.13 -1.48
CA PHE A 121 -20.73 -3.49 -1.88
C PHE A 121 -19.30 -3.85 -1.51
N ILE A 122 -18.37 -2.94 -1.80
CA ILE A 122 -16.96 -3.12 -1.45
C ILE A 122 -16.77 -3.15 0.08
N LEU A 123 -17.48 -2.30 0.83
CA LEU A 123 -17.41 -2.25 2.29
C LEU A 123 -17.72 -3.59 2.95
N LYS A 124 -18.72 -4.34 2.45
CA LYS A 124 -19.06 -5.68 2.99
C LYS A 124 -17.96 -6.71 2.76
N ARG A 125 -17.10 -6.51 1.76
CA ARG A 125 -16.02 -7.42 1.36
C ARG A 125 -14.65 -7.04 1.94
N ILE A 126 -14.48 -5.80 2.41
CA ILE A 126 -13.24 -5.36 3.06
C ILE A 126 -13.10 -6.08 4.41
N LYS A 127 -12.02 -6.85 4.56
CA LYS A 127 -11.67 -7.52 5.83
C LYS A 127 -10.61 -6.78 6.63
N SER A 128 -9.73 -6.05 5.96
CA SER A 128 -8.76 -5.21 6.64
C SER A 128 -8.36 -4.03 5.77
N CYS A 129 -8.22 -2.86 6.40
CA CYS A 129 -7.59 -1.70 5.80
C CYS A 129 -6.42 -1.24 6.70
N ALA A 130 -5.23 -1.10 6.13
CA ALA A 130 -4.05 -0.66 6.87
C ALA A 130 -3.13 0.22 6.01
N CYS A 131 -2.44 1.15 6.68
CA CYS A 131 -1.39 1.98 6.07
C CYS A 131 -0.03 1.46 6.52
N ILE A 132 0.83 1.09 5.57
CA ILE A 132 2.16 0.54 5.88
C ILE A 132 3.19 1.66 6.11
N ASN A 133 2.94 2.86 5.59
CA ASN A 133 3.84 4.03 5.66
C ASN A 133 5.23 3.72 5.08
N LEU A 134 5.24 3.11 3.89
CA LEU A 134 6.41 2.93 3.03
C LEU A 134 6.21 3.76 1.77
N HIS A 135 6.53 5.05 1.84
CA HIS A 135 6.41 5.97 0.70
C HIS A 135 7.78 6.47 0.21
N PHE A 136 8.75 5.56 0.15
CA PHE A 136 10.11 5.81 -0.31
C PHE A 136 10.71 4.53 -0.89
N PHE A 137 11.81 4.68 -1.61
CA PHE A 137 12.55 3.58 -2.19
C PHE A 137 13.83 3.33 -1.41
N ALA A 138 13.94 2.18 -0.74
CA ALA A 138 15.19 1.76 -0.12
C ALA A 138 16.10 1.15 -1.20
N TYR A 139 17.02 1.95 -1.76
CA TYR A 139 17.90 1.51 -2.84
C TYR A 139 19.00 0.58 -2.35
N GLU A 140 19.61 0.90 -1.21
CA GLU A 140 20.60 0.07 -0.52
C GLU A 140 20.33 -0.01 0.98
N SER A 141 21.18 -0.73 1.71
CA SER A 141 21.06 -0.91 3.16
C SER A 141 21.00 0.40 3.96
N ARG A 142 21.58 1.48 3.43
CA ARG A 142 21.68 2.81 4.07
C ARG A 142 21.29 3.97 3.14
N ILE A 143 20.82 3.68 1.93
CA ILE A 143 20.50 4.70 0.92
C ILE A 143 19.03 4.55 0.55
N PHE A 144 18.30 5.65 0.61
CA PHE A 144 16.94 5.75 0.11
C PHE A 144 16.77 6.98 -0.77
N TYR A 145 15.76 6.94 -1.63
CA TYR A 145 15.35 8.07 -2.45
C TYR A 145 13.82 8.15 -2.54
N PHE A 146 13.31 9.30 -2.96
CA PHE A 146 11.88 9.54 -3.10
C PHE A 146 11.44 9.40 -4.56
N HIS A 147 10.16 9.10 -4.77
CA HIS A 147 9.59 9.11 -6.12
C HIS A 147 9.59 10.51 -6.74
N ASN A 148 9.58 11.56 -5.91
CA ASN A 148 9.39 12.91 -6.40
C ASN A 148 10.65 13.36 -7.16
N SER A 149 10.53 13.47 -8.48
CA SER A 149 11.51 14.10 -9.37
C SER A 149 11.44 15.61 -9.22
N LEU A 150 11.53 16.11 -7.99
CA LEU A 150 11.55 17.54 -7.75
C LEU A 150 12.92 18.05 -8.18
N SER A 151 12.94 18.84 -9.25
CA SER A 151 14.12 19.56 -9.67
C SER A 151 14.54 20.56 -8.59
N LEU A 152 15.84 20.78 -8.45
CA LEU A 152 16.40 21.76 -7.50
C LEU A 152 15.76 23.16 -7.66
N PHE A 153 15.31 23.49 -8.87
CA PHE A 153 14.56 24.69 -9.22
C PHE A 153 13.20 24.84 -8.50
N ASN A 154 12.59 23.77 -8.03
CA ASN A 154 11.33 23.84 -7.27
C ASN A 154 11.56 24.27 -5.81
N TYR A 155 12.80 24.20 -5.32
CA TYR A 155 13.17 24.57 -3.96
C TYR A 155 13.77 25.97 -3.86
N PHE A 156 14.44 26.42 -4.92
CA PHE A 156 15.14 27.69 -4.96
C PHE A 156 14.61 28.54 -6.12
N PRO A 157 14.24 29.82 -5.91
CA PRO A 157 14.42 30.65 -4.71
C PRO A 157 13.19 30.74 -3.78
N LEU A 158 12.02 30.23 -4.16
CA LEU A 158 10.80 30.28 -3.37
C LEU A 158 10.46 28.90 -2.81
N ILE A 159 10.51 28.77 -1.49
CA ILE A 159 10.18 27.55 -0.77
C ILE A 159 8.65 27.35 -0.86
N ASN A 160 8.21 26.37 -1.63
CA ASN A 160 6.81 25.99 -1.64
C ASN A 160 6.52 25.11 -0.40
N ASN A 161 5.70 25.62 0.53
CA ASN A 161 5.41 24.95 1.79
C ASN A 161 4.72 23.58 1.61
N ASP A 162 3.94 23.42 0.54
CA ASP A 162 3.27 22.15 0.23
C ASP A 162 4.27 21.06 -0.16
N ILE A 163 5.34 21.44 -0.85
CA ILE A 163 6.41 20.52 -1.22
C ILE A 163 7.19 20.10 0.04
N LEU A 164 7.47 21.04 0.94
CA LEU A 164 8.13 20.73 2.21
C LEU A 164 7.28 19.83 3.10
N SER A 165 5.96 20.06 3.17
CA SER A 165 5.07 19.23 3.97
C SER A 165 5.00 17.79 3.42
N GLN A 166 4.96 17.62 2.10
CA GLN A 166 5.05 16.31 1.47
C GLN A 166 6.36 15.60 1.79
N ILE A 167 7.51 16.27 1.67
CA ILE A 167 8.82 15.67 1.98
C ILE A 167 8.93 15.31 3.45
N SER A 168 8.44 16.18 4.33
CA SER A 168 8.38 15.91 5.77
C SER A 168 7.57 14.64 6.06
N SER A 169 6.42 14.46 5.40
CA SER A 169 5.62 13.24 5.55
C SER A 169 6.37 11.98 5.11
N ILE A 170 7.16 12.07 4.03
CA ILE A 170 7.96 10.95 3.53
C ILE A 170 9.13 10.66 4.48
N LEU A 171 9.83 11.68 4.97
CA LEU A 171 10.90 11.52 5.96
C LEU A 171 10.38 10.89 7.25
N LEU A 172 9.18 11.29 7.70
CA LEU A 172 8.52 10.69 8.84
C LEU A 172 8.27 9.18 8.61
N SER A 173 7.90 8.79 7.39
CA SER A 173 7.71 7.38 7.03
C SER A 173 9.02 6.57 7.13
N VAL A 174 10.15 7.15 6.71
CA VAL A 174 11.49 6.54 6.87
C VAL A 174 11.84 6.39 8.34
N CYS A 175 11.67 7.44 9.14
CA CYS A 175 11.96 7.41 10.58
C CYS A 175 11.07 6.40 11.33
N SER A 176 9.81 6.26 10.92
CA SER A 176 8.89 5.26 11.45
C SER A 176 9.35 3.83 11.14
N CYS A 177 9.90 3.59 9.95
CA CYS A 177 10.40 2.27 9.56
C CYS A 177 11.65 1.85 10.34
N ILE A 178 12.56 2.79 10.63
CA ILE A 178 13.80 2.50 11.38
C ILE A 178 13.53 2.42 12.90
N LYS A 179 12.29 2.67 13.35
CA LYS A 179 11.90 2.75 14.79
C LYS A 179 12.75 3.73 15.61
N ILE A 180 13.36 4.73 14.95
CA ILE A 180 14.17 5.77 15.63
C ILE A 180 13.29 6.63 16.53
N LEU A 181 12.03 6.84 16.13
CA LEU A 181 11.00 7.45 16.94
C LEU A 181 10.20 6.34 17.62
N ASN A 182 10.50 6.03 18.88
CA ASN A 182 9.58 5.35 19.80
C ASN A 182 8.40 6.29 20.12
N CYS A 183 7.64 6.69 19.11
CA CYS A 183 6.35 7.32 19.33
C CYS A 183 5.36 6.21 19.68
N ALA A 184 5.25 5.94 20.98
CA ALA A 184 4.12 5.24 21.57
C ALA A 184 2.85 6.06 21.25
N GLY A 185 2.14 5.68 20.19
CA GLY A 185 0.89 6.29 19.74
C GLY A 185 0.31 5.52 18.55
N PRO A 186 -1.01 5.47 18.37
CA PRO A 186 -1.71 4.48 17.54
C PRO A 186 -1.65 4.85 16.05
N PHE A 187 -0.45 4.89 15.46
CA PHE A 187 -0.29 5.06 14.02
C PHE A 187 -0.32 3.73 13.25
N HIS A 188 -0.52 2.62 13.96
CA HIS A 188 -1.05 1.39 13.38
C HIS A 188 -2.58 1.44 13.43
N THR A 189 -3.19 2.30 12.63
CA THR A 189 -4.62 2.19 12.30
C THR A 189 -4.81 0.95 11.43
N PHE A 190 -4.79 -0.22 12.07
CA PHE A 190 -5.48 -1.40 11.54
C PHE A 190 -6.96 -1.13 11.77
N PHE A 191 -7.66 -0.67 10.75
CA PHE A 191 -9.12 -0.76 10.75
C PHE A 191 -9.45 -2.20 10.38
N ILE A 192 -9.64 -3.03 11.41
CA ILE A 192 -10.41 -4.26 11.29
C ILE A 192 -11.85 -3.76 11.27
N ILE A 193 -12.43 -3.67 10.07
CA ILE A 193 -13.84 -3.35 9.91
C ILE A 193 -14.62 -4.58 10.40
N PRO A 194 -15.56 -4.43 11.35
CA PRO A 194 -16.32 -5.56 11.91
C PRO A 194 -17.19 -6.25 10.86
#